data_AF-A0A520IZS4-F1
#
_entry.id   AF-A0A520IZS4-F1
#
_cell.length_a   1.000
_cell.length_b   1.000
_cell.length_c   1.000
_cell.angle_alpha   90.00
_cell.angle_beta   90.00
_cell.angle_gamma   90.00
#
_symmetry.space_group_name_H-M   'P 1'
#
loop_
_entity.id
_entity.type
_entity.pdbx_description
1 polymer ?
#
loop_
_entity_poly.entity_id
_entity_poly.type
_entity_poly.pdbx_seq_one_letter_code
_entity_poly.pdbx_strand_id
1 'polypeptide(L)' 'NTSAVTQAEVRLAIEKERLSELVYEGKRYYDLIRTGRYAAVTGYTNANWLRWPIPASELIINPNLVPNPGY' A
#
# COMPACT_ATOMS: atom_id res chain seq x y z
N ASN A 1 2.61 20.67 15.66
CA ASN A 1 1.53 21.52 15.14
C ASN A 1 1.51 21.48 13.62
N THR A 2 0.38 21.10 13.02
CA THR A 2 0.18 21.11 11.55
C THR A 2 -0.50 22.42 11.13
N SER A 3 -0.11 22.98 9.99
CA SER A 3 -0.75 24.14 9.35
C SER A 3 -1.86 23.76 8.36
N ALA A 4 -2.23 22.47 8.32
CA ALA A 4 -3.28 21.95 7.45
C ALA A 4 -4.64 22.54 7.79
N VAL A 5 -5.36 23.06 6.79
CA VAL A 5 -6.68 23.69 6.94
C VAL A 5 -7.76 22.88 6.22
N THR A 6 -7.41 22.25 5.10
CA THR A 6 -8.33 21.42 4.33
C THR A 6 -8.28 19.95 4.75
N GLN A 7 -9.35 19.21 4.48
CA GLN A 7 -9.39 17.77 4.75
C GLN A 7 -8.26 17.00 4.04
N ALA A 8 -7.88 17.41 2.83
CA ALA A 8 -6.80 16.80 2.08
C ALA A 8 -5.44 17.02 2.75
N GLU A 9 -5.18 18.24 3.20
CA GLU A 9 -3.95 18.59 3.94
C GLU A 9 -3.88 17.86 5.29
N VAL A 10 -5.01 17.73 6.00
CA VAL A 10 -5.06 17.00 7.27
C VAL A 10 -4.74 15.52 7.04
N ARG A 11 -5.28 14.90 5.99
CA ARG A 11 -4.93 13.51 5.62
C ARG A 11 -3.43 13.35 5.34
N LEU A 12 -2.81 14.31 4.66
CA LEU A 12 -1.38 14.30 4.38
C LEU A 12 -0.55 14.49 5.66
N ALA A 13 -0.98 15.38 6.55
CA ALA A 13 -0.34 15.59 7.84
C ALA A 13 -0.37 14.33 8.71
N ILE A 14 -1.51 13.63 8.75
CA ILE A 14 -1.64 12.33 9.45
C ILE A 14 -0.71 11.29 8.82
N GLU A 15 -0.65 11.20 7.49
CA GLU A 15 0.27 10.27 6.82
C GLU A 15 1.74 10.55 7.21
N LYS A 16 2.14 11.82 7.23
CA LYS A 16 3.50 12.24 7.62
C LYS A 16 3.80 11.88 9.08
N GLU A 17 2.86 12.12 9.99
CA GLU A 17 3.05 11.79 11.40
C GLU A 17 3.19 10.29 11.62
N ARG A 18 2.33 9.48 10.99
CA ARG A 18 2.39 8.02 11.07
C ARG A 18 3.68 7.44 10.52
N LEU A 19 4.25 8.06 9.48
CA LEU A 19 5.57 7.68 8.97
C LEU A 19 6.64 7.88 10.03
N SER A 20 6.65 9.01 10.73
CA SER A 20 7.65 9.34 11.76
C SER A 20 7.48 8.51 13.04
N GLU A 21 6.24 8.26 13.46
CA GLU A 21 5.94 7.57 14.72
C GLU A 21 6.15 6.05 14.62
N LEU A 22 5.76 5.44 13.49
CA LEU A 22 5.66 3.97 13.34
C LEU A 22 6.74 3.40 12.42
N VAL A 23 7.94 4.01 12.44
CA VAL A 23 9.08 3.56 11.64
C VAL A 23 9.46 2.14 12.06
N TYR A 24 9.71 1.27 11.08
CA TYR A 24 10.05 -0.14 11.28
C TYR A 24 8.97 -1.05 11.91
N GLU A 25 7.73 -0.55 12.04
CA GLU A 25 6.59 -1.35 12.55
C GLU A 25 5.69 -1.93 11.45
N GLY A 26 6.14 -1.93 10.20
CA GLY A 26 5.41 -2.51 9.07
C GLY A 26 4.14 -1.74 8.66
N LYS A 27 3.98 -0.47 9.07
CA LYS A 27 2.75 0.31 8.81
C LYS A 27 2.75 1.03 7.47
N ARG A 28 3.92 1.50 7.03
CA ARG A 28 4.04 2.41 5.87
C ARG A 28 3.39 1.87 4.60
N TYR A 29 3.57 0.58 4.31
CA TYR A 29 2.99 -0.05 3.11
C TYR A 29 1.46 0.03 3.11
N TYR A 30 0.83 -0.44 4.19
CA TYR A 30 -0.63 -0.46 4.30
C TYR A 30 -1.24 0.93 4.37
N ASP A 31 -0.54 1.89 4.99
CA ASP A 31 -0.98 3.30 5.01
C ASP A 31 -1.05 3.90 3.61
N LEU A 32 -0.06 3.62 2.76
CA LEU A 32 -0.03 4.12 1.37
C LEU A 32 -1.08 3.46 0.47
N ILE A 33 -1.36 2.17 0.68
CA ILE A 33 -2.37 1.45 -0.10
C ILE A 33 -3.77 1.94 0.24
N ARG A 34 -4.11 2.03 1.53
CA ARG A 34 -5.47 2.43 1.95
C ARG A 34 -5.80 3.88 1.57
N THR A 35 -4.80 4.75 1.42
CA THR A 35 -4.99 6.15 1.00
C THR A 35 -4.83 6.36 -0.50
N GLY A 36 -4.53 5.30 -1.28
CA GLY A 36 -4.29 5.39 -2.72
C GLY A 36 -3.01 6.17 -3.08
N ARG A 37 -2.09 6.34 -2.14
CA ARG A 37 -0.88 7.14 -2.28
C ARG A 37 0.37 6.37 -2.66
N TYR A 38 0.28 5.04 -2.79
CA TYR A 38 1.43 4.20 -3.11
C TYR A 38 2.18 4.70 -4.34
N ALA A 39 1.52 4.81 -5.50
CA ALA A 39 2.14 5.26 -6.74
C ALA A 39 2.73 6.69 -6.62
N ALA A 40 2.00 7.60 -5.96
CA ALA A 40 2.42 8.98 -5.78
C ALA A 40 3.66 9.14 -4.88
N VAL A 41 3.95 8.16 -4.02
CA VAL A 41 5.08 8.20 -3.07
C VAL A 41 6.26 7.36 -3.54
N THR A 42 6.01 6.18 -4.13
CA THR A 42 7.06 5.22 -4.50
C THR A 42 7.46 5.29 -5.97
N GLY A 43 6.62 5.87 -6.83
CA GLY A 43 6.81 5.88 -8.28
C GLY A 43 6.34 4.60 -8.99
N TYR A 44 5.93 3.56 -8.25
CA TYR A 44 5.39 2.34 -8.84
C TYR A 44 3.90 2.50 -9.17
N THR A 45 3.61 2.67 -10.46
CA THR A 45 2.25 2.99 -10.95
C THR A 45 1.40 1.77 -11.30
N ASN A 46 2.00 0.59 -11.42
CA ASN A 46 1.27 -0.62 -11.76
C ASN A 46 0.43 -1.10 -10.58
N ALA A 47 -0.90 -0.93 -10.68
CA ALA A 47 -1.85 -1.32 -9.63
C ALA A 47 -1.84 -2.82 -9.33
N ASN A 48 -1.39 -3.67 -10.27
CA ASN A 48 -1.28 -5.10 -10.06
C ASN A 48 -0.24 -5.46 -8.99
N TRP A 49 0.78 -4.63 -8.79
CA TRP A 49 1.87 -4.88 -7.83
C TRP A 49 1.52 -4.51 -6.39
N LEU A 50 0.29 -4.09 -6.11
CA LEU A 50 -0.19 -3.86 -4.75
C LEU A 50 -0.55 -5.17 -4.02
N ARG A 51 -0.75 -6.25 -4.78
CA ARG A 51 -0.98 -7.60 -4.26
C ARG A 51 0.26 -8.45 -4.47
N TRP A 52 0.58 -9.26 -3.48
CA TRP A 52 1.65 -10.26 -3.59
C TRP A 52 1.23 -11.40 -4.53
N PRO A 53 2.18 -12.06 -5.21
CA PRO A 53 1.89 -13.26 -6.00
C PRO A 53 1.35 -14.38 -5.11
N ILE A 54 0.50 -15.22 -5.70
CA ILE A 54 0.07 -16.47 -5.08
C ILE A 54 1.22 -17.48 -5.26
N PRO A 55 1.66 -18.20 -4.22
CA PRO A 55 2.72 -19.19 -4.35
C PRO A 55 2.37 -20.29 -5.37
N ALA A 56 3.35 -20.70 -6.19
CA ALA A 56 3.15 -21.72 -7.21
C ALA A 56 2.68 -23.07 -6.66
N SER A 57 3.11 -23.43 -5.44
CA SER A 57 2.64 -24.64 -4.76
C SER A 57 1.13 -24.64 -4.54
N GLU A 58 0.54 -23.49 -4.16
CA GLU A 58 -0.89 -23.35 -3.94
C GLU A 58 -1.69 -23.48 -5.24
N LEU A 59 -1.15 -22.93 -6.34
CA LEU A 59 -1.75 -23.05 -7.68
C LEU A 59 -1.74 -24.49 -8.20
N ILE A 60 -0.70 -25.26 -7.88
CA ILE A 60 -0.61 -26.68 -8.25
C ILE A 60 -1.58 -27.52 -7.43
N ILE A 61 -1.71 -27.23 -6.12
CA ILE A 61 -2.58 -27.97 -5.20
C ILE A 61 -4.06 -27.73 -5.55
N ASN A 62 -4.43 -26.50 -5.90
CA ASN A 62 -5.81 -26.14 -6.21
C ASN A 62 -5.93 -25.60 -7.65
N PRO A 63 -6.37 -26.43 -8.62
CA PRO A 63 -6.49 -26.01 -10.02
C PRO A 63 -7.61 -24.97 -10.26
N ASN A 64 -8.49 -24.73 -9.28
CA ASN A 64 -9.49 -23.66 -9.37
C ASN A 64 -8.95 -22.29 -8.94
N LEU A 65 -7.72 -22.23 -8.39
CA LEU A 65 -7.10 -20.98 -7.96
C LEU A 65 -6.47 -20.27 -9.16
N VAL A 66 -6.88 -19.03 -9.39
CA VAL A 66 -6.38 -18.19 -10.48
C VAL A 66 -5.30 -17.26 -9.94
N PRO A 67 -4.14 -17.09 -10.61
CA PRO A 67 -3.10 -16.18 -10.17
C PRO A 67 -3.58 -14.73 -10.13
N ASN A 68 -2.97 -13.94 -9.23
CA ASN A 68 -3.22 -12.50 -9.20
C ASN A 68 -2.75 -11.87 -10.52
N PRO A 69 -3.55 -10.99 -11.14
CA PRO A 69 -3.16 -10.34 -12.40
C PRO A 69 -1.79 -9.67 -12.30
N GLY A 70 -0.96 -9.83 -13.33
CA GLY A 70 0.37 -9.22 -13.40
C GLY A 70 1.52 -10.03 -12.76
N TYR A 71 1.25 -11.26 -12.32
CA TYR A 71 2.22 -12.23 -11.82
C TYR A 71 2.07 -13.59 -12.53
#